data_AF-A0A2M8PNB3-F1
#
_entry.id   AF-A0A2M8PNB3-F1
#
_cell.length_a   1.000
_cell.length_b   1.000
_cell.length_c   1.000
_cell.angle_alpha   90.00
_cell.angle_beta   90.00
_cell.angle_gamma   90.00
#
_symmetry.space_group_name_H-M   'P 1'
#
loop_
_entity.id
_entity.type
_entity.pdbx_description
1 polymer ?
#
loop_
_entity_poly.entity_id
_entity_poly.type
_entity_poly.pdbx_seq_one_letter_code
_entity_poly.pdbx_strand_id
1 'polypeptide(L)'
;MDNRILTVGISIILIIAIAILSEYSKTIAAITTTMPTKIPIAIWLIWVSEQGNRQAMVQFNQDMMISLIPTIIFLLATWWAARMGWSLIPMIASGYVAWGSSLGLAFLIGKMF
;
A
#
# COMPACT_ATOMS: atom_id res chain seq x y z
N MET A 1 -23.37 21.37 8.78
CA MET A 1 -23.10 19.92 8.66
C MET A 1 -21.60 19.76 8.69
N ASP A 2 -21.06 19.04 9.68
CA ASP A 2 -19.62 18.93 9.88
C ASP A 2 -18.95 18.30 8.64
N ASN A 3 -17.89 18.93 8.12
CA ASN A 3 -17.11 18.44 6.96
C ASN A 3 -16.73 16.96 7.08
N ARG A 4 -16.57 16.47 8.31
CA ARG A 4 -16.27 15.06 8.61
C ARG A 4 -17.36 14.11 8.11
N ILE A 5 -18.64 14.44 8.26
CA ILE A 5 -19.76 13.58 7.85
C ILE A 5 -19.82 13.49 6.31
N LEU A 6 -19.58 14.60 5.62
CA LEU A 6 -19.47 14.66 4.16
C LEU A 6 -18.29 13.84 3.65
N THR A 7 -17.10 13.99 4.25
CA THR A 7 -15.90 13.22 3.86
C THR A 7 -16.09 11.72 4.06
N VAL A 8 -16.69 11.30 5.18
CA VAL A 8 -16.98 9.88 5.45
C VAL A 8 -18.01 9.35 4.45
N GLY A 9 -19.09 10.08 4.18
CA GLY A 9 -20.11 9.68 3.20
C GLY A 9 -19.53 9.50 1.80
N ILE A 10 -18.71 10.44 1.33
CA ILE A 10 -18.03 10.36 0.02
C ILE A 10 -17.08 9.15 -0.03
N SER A 11 -16.36 8.88 1.06
CA SER A 11 -15.43 7.73 1.12
C SER A 11 -16.17 6.40 1.00
N ILE A 12 -17.31 6.25 1.69
CA ILE A 12 -18.14 5.05 1.63
C ILE A 12 -18.69 4.85 0.21
N ILE A 13 -19.23 5.90 -0.41
CA ILE A 13 -19.74 5.85 -1.79
C ILE A 13 -18.62 5.43 -2.75
N LEU A 14 -17.41 5.98 -2.60
CA LEU A 14 -16.26 5.62 -3.42
C LEU A 14 -15.85 4.15 -3.24
N ILE A 15 -15.79 3.64 -2.00
CA ILE A 15 -15.47 2.24 -1.73
C ILE A 15 -16.51 1.32 -2.39
N ILE A 16 -17.80 1.63 -2.26
CA ILE A 16 -18.88 0.87 -2.89
C ILE A 16 -18.78 0.95 -4.42
N ALA A 17 -18.56 2.13 -4.97
CA ALA A 17 -18.41 2.32 -6.42
C ALA A 17 -17.21 1.54 -6.97
N ILE A 18 -16.08 1.55 -6.29
CA ILE A 18 -14.90 0.75 -6.64
C ILE A 18 -15.23 -0.74 -6.55
N ALA A 19 -15.94 -1.18 -5.51
CA ALA A 19 -16.35 -2.58 -5.38
C ALA A 19 -17.23 -3.04 -6.55
N ILE A 20 -18.23 -2.24 -6.93
CA ILE A 20 -19.12 -2.54 -8.07
C ILE A 20 -18.33 -2.50 -9.40
N LEU A 21 -17.51 -1.47 -9.63
CA LEU A 21 -16.65 -1.41 -10.84
C LEU A 21 -15.70 -2.61 -10.93
N SER A 22 -15.25 -3.10 -9.77
CA SER A 22 -14.36 -4.25 -9.67
C SER A 22 -15.04 -5.56 -10.09
N GLU A 23 -16.37 -5.66 -9.98
CA GLU A 23 -17.14 -6.80 -10.49
C GLU A 23 -17.16 -6.86 -12.03
N TYR A 24 -17.10 -5.71 -12.71
CA TYR A 24 -17.09 -5.65 -14.17
C TYR A 24 -15.75 -6.07 -14.77
N SER A 25 -14.62 -5.81 -14.09
CA SER A 25 -13.30 -6.23 -14.57
C SER A 25 -12.30 -6.40 -13.43
N LYS A 26 -11.80 -7.64 -13.29
CA LYS A 26 -10.73 -8.00 -12.34
C LYS A 26 -9.46 -7.16 -12.55
N THR A 27 -9.19 -6.73 -13.78
CA THR A 27 -8.03 -5.90 -14.11
C THR A 27 -8.19 -4.46 -13.61
N ILE A 28 -9.38 -3.87 -13.79
CA ILE A 28 -9.66 -2.51 -13.29
C ILE A 28 -9.67 -2.52 -11.76
N ALA A 29 -10.24 -3.57 -11.14
CA ALA A 29 -10.18 -3.79 -9.70
C ALA A 29 -8.73 -3.78 -9.18
N ALA A 30 -7.85 -4.56 -9.82
CA ALA A 30 -6.45 -4.68 -9.45
C ALA A 30 -5.71 -3.35 -9.61
N ILE A 31 -5.90 -2.65 -10.74
CA ILE A 31 -5.27 -1.35 -11.00
C ILE A 31 -5.73 -0.31 -9.97
N THR A 32 -7.05 -0.14 -9.79
CA THR A 32 -7.61 0.84 -8.86
C THR A 32 -7.17 0.58 -7.42
N THR A 33 -7.09 -0.69 -7.01
CA THR A 33 -6.62 -1.06 -5.67
C THR A 33 -5.13 -0.77 -5.47
N THR A 34 -4.32 -0.80 -6.55
CA THR A 34 -2.88 -0.56 -6.50
C THR A 34 -2.49 0.87 -6.89
N MET A 35 -3.45 1.75 -7.16
CA MET A 35 -3.17 3.16 -7.49
C MET A 35 -2.40 3.86 -6.36
N PRO A 36 -1.34 4.62 -6.67
CA PRO A 36 -0.49 5.26 -5.67
C PRO A 36 -1.12 6.54 -5.10
N THR A 37 -2.27 6.44 -4.43
CA THR A 37 -3.00 7.62 -3.91
C THR A 37 -2.28 8.33 -2.76
N LYS A 38 -1.56 7.57 -1.92
CA LYS A 38 -0.82 8.12 -0.77
C LYS A 38 0.54 8.69 -1.15
N ILE A 39 1.12 8.26 -2.27
CA ILE A 39 2.49 8.63 -2.67
C ILE A 39 2.60 10.14 -2.96
N PRO A 40 1.75 10.77 -3.79
CA PRO A 40 1.84 12.20 -4.05
C PRO A 40 1.68 13.06 -2.79
N ILE A 41 0.79 12.65 -1.88
CA ILE A 41 0.55 13.36 -0.62
C ILE A 41 1.79 13.28 0.27
N ALA A 42 2.42 12.10 0.36
CA ALA A 42 3.64 11.92 1.14
C ALA A 42 4.83 12.71 0.55
N ILE A 43 5.00 12.70 -0.77
CA ILE A 43 6.03 13.49 -1.47
C ILE A 43 5.84 14.98 -1.20
N TRP A 44 4.61 15.48 -1.32
CA TRP A 44 4.30 16.88 -1.04
C TRP A 44 4.63 17.27 0.41
N LEU A 45 4.25 16.41 1.37
CA LEU A 45 4.51 16.63 2.79
C LEU A 45 6.01 16.76 3.07
N ILE A 46 6.82 15.81 2.58
CA ILE A 46 8.28 15.85 2.77
C ILE A 46 8.90 17.04 2.06
N TRP A 47 8.43 17.40 0.87
CA TRP A 47 8.93 18.58 0.16
C TRP A 47 8.74 19.87 0.98
N VAL A 48 7.56 20.04 1.60
CA VAL A 48 7.29 21.19 2.49
C VAL A 48 8.15 21.11 3.76
N SER A 49 8.27 19.94 4.38
CA SER A 49 9.06 19.74 5.62
C SER A 49 10.55 20.00 5.42
N GLU A 50 11.11 19.55 4.29
CA GLU A 50 12.53 19.65 3.96
C GLU A 50 12.87 20.92 3.15
N GLN A 51 11.90 21.84 3.00
CA GLN A 51 12.05 23.11 2.27
C GLN A 51 12.60 22.92 0.84
N GLY A 52 12.20 21.83 0.17
CA GLY A 52 12.68 21.48 -1.16
C GLY A 52 14.12 20.96 -1.23
N ASN A 53 14.73 20.52 -0.12
CA ASN A 53 16.06 19.91 -0.12
C ASN A 53 16.11 18.67 -1.03
N ARG A 54 16.88 18.77 -2.11
CA ARG A 54 17.00 17.71 -3.13
C ARG A 54 17.51 16.39 -2.55
N GLN A 55 18.49 16.43 -1.64
CA GLN A 55 19.08 15.21 -1.07
C GLN A 55 18.06 14.47 -0.21
N ALA A 56 17.33 15.19 0.63
CA ALA A 56 16.26 14.61 1.45
C ALA A 56 15.15 14.01 0.57
N MET A 57 14.77 14.68 -0.52
CA MET A 57 13.78 14.15 -1.47
C MET A 57 14.26 12.88 -2.18
N VAL A 58 15.53 12.80 -2.58
CA VAL A 58 16.10 11.60 -3.22
C VAL A 58 16.11 10.45 -2.23
N GLN A 59 16.59 10.67 -1.01
CA GLN A 59 16.61 9.64 0.04
C GLN A 59 15.20 9.14 0.35
N PHE A 60 14.25 10.05 0.53
CA PHE A 60 12.86 9.68 0.81
C PHE A 60 12.24 8.83 -0.32
N ASN A 61 12.47 9.19 -1.59
CA ASN A 61 12.00 8.38 -2.71
C ASN A 61 12.66 6.99 -2.75
N GLN A 62 13.96 6.91 -2.43
CA GLN A 62 14.66 5.62 -2.31
C GLN A 62 14.05 4.76 -1.20
N ASP A 63 13.81 5.34 -0.03
CA ASP A 63 13.18 4.65 1.10
C ASP A 63 11.77 4.18 0.75
N MET A 64 10.99 5.01 0.06
CA MET A 64 9.67 4.63 -0.46
C MET A 64 9.76 3.44 -1.42
N MET A 65 10.70 3.47 -2.38
CA MET A 65 10.89 2.35 -3.32
C MET A 65 11.25 1.04 -2.59
N ILE A 66 12.15 1.11 -1.61
CA ILE A 66 12.53 -0.05 -0.80
C ILE A 66 11.34 -0.56 0.02
N SER A 67 10.51 0.34 0.55
CA SER A 67 9.32 -0.01 1.32
C SER A 67 8.23 -0.74 0.50
N LEU A 68 8.27 -0.65 -0.83
CA LEU A 68 7.37 -1.41 -1.71
C LEU A 68 7.72 -2.90 -1.76
N ILE A 69 8.98 -3.29 -1.51
CA ILE A 69 9.43 -4.68 -1.57
C ILE A 69 8.60 -5.59 -0.63
N PRO A 70 8.43 -5.27 0.67
CA PRO A 70 7.50 -5.99 1.54
C PRO A 70 6.09 -6.13 0.98
N THR A 71 5.56 -5.08 0.37
CA THR A 71 4.21 -5.07 -0.21
C THR A 71 4.10 -6.01 -1.41
N ILE A 72 5.14 -6.12 -2.22
CA ILE A 72 5.22 -7.10 -3.30
C ILE A 72 5.28 -8.52 -2.72
N ILE A 73 6.06 -8.74 -1.66
CA ILE A 73 6.15 -10.03 -0.96
C ILE A 73 4.79 -10.46 -0.41
N PHE A 74 4.02 -9.53 0.17
CA PHE A 74 2.63 -9.77 0.59
C PHE A 74 1.78 -10.30 -0.56
N LEU A 75 1.81 -9.61 -1.71
CA LEU A 75 1.02 -10.00 -2.89
C LEU A 75 1.44 -11.38 -3.41
N LEU A 76 2.73 -11.69 -3.43
CA LEU A 76 3.24 -13.01 -3.82
C LEU A 76 2.77 -14.12 -2.87
N ALA A 77 2.82 -13.88 -1.56
CA ALA A 77 2.39 -14.84 -0.56
C ALA A 77 0.88 -15.12 -0.63
N THR A 78 0.06 -14.07 -0.74
CA THR A 78 -1.39 -14.20 -0.91
C THR A 78 -1.76 -14.88 -2.24
N TRP A 79 -1.07 -14.56 -3.33
CA TRP A 79 -1.24 -15.23 -4.62
C TRP A 79 -0.88 -16.72 -4.54
N TRP A 80 0.22 -17.06 -3.87
CA TRP A 80 0.63 -18.45 -3.69
C TRP A 80 -0.36 -19.24 -2.82
N ALA A 81 -0.83 -18.65 -1.71
CA ALA A 81 -1.87 -19.22 -0.87
C ALA A 81 -3.21 -19.42 -1.62
N ALA A 82 -3.59 -18.44 -2.46
CA ALA A 82 -4.76 -18.57 -3.33
C ALA A 82 -4.62 -19.73 -4.33
N ARG A 83 -3.42 -19.92 -4.92
CA ARG A 83 -3.16 -21.07 -5.82
C ARG A 83 -3.28 -22.42 -5.14
N MET A 84 -3.03 -22.49 -3.83
CA MET A 84 -3.21 -23.71 -3.03
C MET A 84 -4.65 -23.90 -2.54
N GLY A 85 -5.58 -23.02 -2.90
CA GLY A 85 -6.99 -23.11 -2.49
C GLY A 85 -7.22 -22.77 -1.01
N TRP A 86 -6.31 -22.02 -0.38
CA TRP A 86 -6.52 -21.59 1.01
C TRP A 86 -7.74 -20.69 1.11
N SER A 87 -8.46 -20.77 2.24
CA SER A 87 -9.56 -19.85 2.53
C SER A 87 -9.04 -18.41 2.76
N LEU A 88 -9.94 -17.42 2.69
CA LEU A 88 -9.58 -16.00 2.69
C LEU A 88 -8.73 -15.59 3.91
N ILE A 89 -9.11 -16.02 5.10
CA ILE A 89 -8.43 -15.63 6.36
C ILE A 89 -6.97 -16.12 6.37
N PRO A 90 -6.65 -17.41 6.20
CA PRO A 90 -5.27 -17.87 6.18
C PRO A 90 -4.47 -17.33 4.99
N MET A 91 -5.12 -17.05 3.86
CA MET A 91 -4.50 -16.39 2.71
C MET A 91 -4.02 -14.98 3.06
N ILE A 92 -4.87 -14.15 3.67
CA ILE A 92 -4.49 -12.79 4.11
C ILE A 92 -3.43 -12.86 5.22
N ALA A 93 -3.59 -13.79 6.18
CA ALA A 93 -2.66 -13.96 7.28
C ALA A 93 -1.24 -14.30 6.78
N SER A 94 -1.10 -15.20 5.80
CA SER A 94 0.21 -15.54 5.23
C SER A 94 0.87 -14.33 4.56
N GLY A 95 0.09 -13.48 3.89
CA GLY A 95 0.54 -12.20 3.36
C GLY A 95 1.15 -11.32 4.44
N TYR A 96 0.44 -11.09 5.54
CA TYR A 96 0.92 -10.24 6.63
C TYR A 96 2.14 -10.83 7.35
N VAL A 97 2.20 -12.15 7.50
CA VAL A 97 3.38 -12.83 8.05
C VAL A 97 4.59 -12.62 7.15
N ALA A 98 4.45 -12.83 5.84
CA ALA A 98 5.54 -12.63 4.88
C ALA A 98 5.99 -11.17 4.82
N TRP A 99 5.03 -10.23 4.78
CA TRP A 99 5.28 -8.79 4.82
C TRP A 99 6.03 -8.38 6.09
N GLY A 100 5.52 -8.75 7.27
CA GLY A 100 6.11 -8.39 8.55
C GLY A 100 7.50 -8.98 8.73
N SER A 101 7.71 -10.22 8.26
CA SER A 101 9.03 -10.86 8.25
C SER A 101 10.00 -10.12 7.34
N SER A 102 9.56 -9.71 6.15
CA SER A 102 10.40 -8.96 5.22
C SER A 102 10.78 -7.58 5.73
N LEU A 103 9.86 -6.87 6.41
CA LEU A 103 10.17 -5.63 7.09
C LEU A 103 11.12 -5.85 8.26
N GLY A 104 10.87 -6.86 9.10
CA GLY A 104 11.77 -7.21 10.20
C GLY A 104 13.19 -7.48 9.70
N LEU A 105 13.33 -8.23 8.62
CA LEU A 105 14.61 -8.46 7.93
C LEU A 105 15.23 -7.15 7.41
N ALA A 106 14.45 -6.31 6.73
CA ALA A 106 14.92 -5.03 6.22
C ALA A 106 15.41 -4.10 7.35
N PHE A 107 14.73 -4.06 8.49
CA PHE A 107 15.17 -3.31 9.66
C PHE A 107 16.43 -3.91 10.31
N LEU A 108 16.55 -5.24 10.38
CA LEU A 108 17.73 -5.90 10.93
C LEU A 108 18.98 -5.65 10.08
N ILE A 109 18.83 -5.68 8.75
CA ILE A 109 19.90 -5.35 7.80
C ILE A 109 20.18 -3.85 7.79
N GLY A 110 19.11 -3.04 7.83
CA GLY A 110 19.15 -1.58 7.81
C GLY A 110 19.69 -0.95 9.10
N LYS A 111 19.69 -1.67 10.24
CA LYS A 111 20.30 -1.21 11.50
C LYS A 111 21.84 -1.04 11.42
N MET A 112 22.46 -1.36 10.27
CA MET A 112 23.87 -1.07 9.96
C MET A 112 24.09 0.16 9.05
N PHE A 113 23.05 0.88 8.60
CA PHE A 113 23.16 2.12 7.82
C PHE A 113 22.80 3.34 8.67
#